data_AF-A0A497M202-F1
#
_entry.id   AF-A0A497M202-F1
#
_cell.length_a   1.000
_cell.length_b   1.000
_cell.length_c   1.000
_cell.angle_alpha   90.00
_cell.angle_beta   90.00
_cell.angle_gamma   90.00
#
_symmetry.space_group_name_H-M   'P 1'
#
loop_
_entity.id
_entity.type
_entity.pdbx_description
1 polymer ?
#
loop_
_entity_poly.entity_id
_entity_poly.type
_entity_poly.pdbx_seq_one_letter_code
_entity_poly.pdbx_strand_id
1 'polypeptide(L)' 'MKIVMINDCSFVGETLLKYLSSGFEAVHLKRGRGLFDKTLGIAWKILRSRGDVYHVHYLLQDCYLTLKFGK' A
#
# COMPACT_ATOMS: atom_id res chain seq x y z
N MET A 1 -10.95 -7.83 -12.79
CA MET A 1 -10.98 -6.67 -11.86
C MET A 1 -9.55 -6.42 -11.40
N LYS A 2 -9.12 -5.15 -11.43
CA LYS A 2 -7.77 -4.72 -11.14
C LYS A 2 -7.66 -4.10 -9.76
N ILE A 3 -6.85 -4.72 -8.89
CA ILE A 3 -6.64 -4.29 -7.51
C ILE A 3 -5.27 -3.63 -7.41
N VAL A 4 -5.23 -2.37 -7.00
CA VAL A 4 -3.99 -1.65 -6.69
C VAL A 4 -3.72 -1.76 -5.20
N MET A 5 -2.71 -2.55 -4.84
CA MET A 5 -2.29 -2.77 -3.47
C MET A 5 -1.17 -1.78 -3.13
N ILE A 6 -1.47 -0.79 -2.30
CA ILE A 6 -0.54 0.27 -1.90
C ILE A 6 0.14 -0.17 -0.61
N ASN A 7 1.45 -0.33 -0.64
CA ASN A 7 2.22 -0.79 0.50
C ASN A 7 3.02 0.35 1.12
N ASP A 8 2.48 0.92 2.19
CA ASP A 8 3.07 2.08 2.86
C ASP A 8 4.11 1.68 3.91
N CYS A 9 4.03 0.50 4.53
CA CYS A 9 5.08 0.06 5.47
C CYS A 9 5.03 -1.42 5.90
N SER A 10 4.31 -2.30 5.19
CA SER A 10 3.94 -3.64 5.69
C SER A 10 4.16 -4.75 4.68
N PHE A 11 4.79 -5.86 5.07
CA PHE A 11 4.94 -7.02 4.18
C PHE A 11 3.62 -7.75 3.87
N VAL A 12 2.49 -7.36 4.50
CA VAL A 12 1.18 -8.00 4.33
C VAL A 12 0.73 -8.04 2.87
N GLY A 13 0.93 -6.97 2.10
CA GLY A 13 0.56 -6.94 0.68
C GLY A 13 1.33 -7.97 -0.16
N GLU A 14 2.61 -8.20 0.13
CA GLU A 14 3.44 -9.21 -0.57
C GLU A 14 2.98 -10.64 -0.25
N THR A 15 2.53 -10.86 0.98
CA THR A 15 1.97 -12.15 1.39
C THR A 15 0.63 -12.39 0.72
N LEU A 16 -0.28 -11.42 0.74
CA LEU A 16 -1.62 -11.54 0.17
C LEU A 16 -1.61 -11.79 -1.35
N LEU A 17 -0.65 -11.20 -2.08
CA LEU A 17 -0.48 -11.43 -3.52
C LEU A 17 -0.35 -12.91 -3.89
N LYS A 18 0.25 -13.73 -3.02
CA LYS A 18 0.44 -15.17 -3.27
C LYS A 18 -0.85 -15.98 -3.19
N TYR A 19 -1.86 -15.45 -2.51
CA TYR A 19 -3.13 -16.12 -2.26
C TYR A 19 -4.28 -15.47 -3.03
N LEU A 20 -4.00 -14.41 -3.79
CA LEU A 20 -5.00 -13.75 -4.61
C LEU A 20 -5.45 -14.70 -5.73
N SER A 21 -6.76 -14.83 -5.94
CA SER A 21 -7.27 -15.71 -6.99
C SER A 21 -6.89 -15.21 -8.39
N SER A 22 -6.78 -16.13 -9.34
CA SER A 22 -6.42 -15.84 -10.73
C SER A 22 -7.41 -14.95 -11.49
N GLY A 23 -8.59 -14.68 -10.92
CA GLY A 23 -9.59 -13.77 -11.48
C GLY A 23 -9.30 -12.28 -11.24
N PHE A 24 -8.29 -11.96 -10.44
CA PHE A 24 -7.91 -10.58 -10.12
C PHE A 24 -6.52 -10.26 -10.66
N GLU A 25 -6.41 -9.11 -11.32
CA GLU A 25 -5.11 -8.54 -11.67
C GLU A 25 -4.65 -7.66 -10.51
N ALA A 26 -3.52 -7.97 -9.88
CA ALA A 26 -2.99 -7.15 -8.80
C ALA A 26 -1.74 -6.37 -9.19
N VAL A 27 -1.78 -5.08 -8.90
CA VAL A 27 -0.64 -4.17 -9.04
C VAL A 27 -0.14 -3.80 -7.66
N HIS A 28 1.11 -4.14 -7.37
CA HIS A 28 1.72 -3.87 -6.07
C HIS A 28 2.58 -2.61 -6.11
N LEU A 29 2.12 -1.54 -5.46
CA LEU A 29 2.85 -0.30 -5.35
C LEU A 29 3.62 -0.26 -4.03
N LYS A 30 4.93 -0.49 -4.09
CA LYS A 30 5.82 -0.40 -2.93
C LYS A 30 6.30 1.04 -2.72
N ARG A 31 6.26 1.49 -1.47
CA ARG A 31 6.90 2.74 -1.04
C ARG A 31 8.42 2.58 -1.01
N GLY A 32 9.14 3.65 -1.36
CA GLY A 32 10.58 3.73 -1.14
C GLY A 32 10.93 4.00 0.32
N ARG A 33 12.25 3.99 0.62
CA ARG A 33 12.77 4.28 1.97
C ARG A 33 13.16 5.75 2.17
N GLY A 34 13.33 6.52 1.09
CA GLY A 34 13.71 7.93 1.15
C GLY A 34 12.59 8.84 1.65
N LEU A 35 12.93 9.99 2.25
CA LEU A 35 11.96 10.96 2.79
C LEU A 35 10.93 11.43 1.74
N PHE A 36 11.36 11.71 0.51
CA PHE A 36 10.47 12.13 -0.59
C PHE A 36 9.65 10.98 -1.19
N ASP A 37 10.15 9.74 -1.11
CA ASP A 37 9.40 8.56 -1.55
C ASP A 37 8.18 8.29 -0.68
N LYS A 38 8.22 8.70 0.60
CA LYS A 38 7.15 8.47 1.57
C LYS A 38 5.91 9.32 1.30
N THR A 39 6.07 10.46 0.66
CA THR A 39 4.99 11.44 0.47
C THR A 39 4.69 11.60 -1.01
N LEU A 40 5.55 12.30 -1.76
CA LEU A 40 5.32 12.63 -3.17
C LEU A 40 5.52 11.42 -4.08
N GLY A 41 6.53 10.58 -3.81
CA GLY A 41 6.83 9.42 -4.64
C GLY A 41 5.69 8.40 -4.67
N ILE A 42 5.13 8.04 -3.51
CA ILE A 42 4.00 7.12 -3.44
C ILE A 42 2.71 7.76 -3.99
N ALA A 43 2.44 9.03 -3.69
CA ALA A 43 1.27 9.74 -4.23
C ALA A 43 1.28 9.75 -5.77
N TRP A 44 2.44 9.98 -6.38
CA TRP A 44 2.60 9.93 -7.84
C TRP A 44 2.36 8.54 -8.43
N LYS A 45 2.85 7.48 -7.77
CA LYS A 45 2.60 6.09 -8.18
C LYS A 45 1.12 5.75 -8.13
N ILE A 46 0.41 6.22 -7.10
CA ILE A 46 -1.04 6.04 -6.95
C ILE A 46 -1.77 6.77 -8.08
N LEU A 47 -1.47 8.04 -8.32
CA LEU A 47 -2.07 8.85 -9.39
C LEU A 47 -1.88 8.25 -10.79
N ARG A 48 -0.72 7.64 -11.06
CA ARG A 48 -0.43 6.98 -12.35
C ARG A 48 -1.02 5.58 -12.47
N SER A 49 -1.37 4.96 -11.36
CA SER A 49 -1.98 3.63 -11.38
C SER A 49 -3.45 3.71 -11.77
N ARG A 50 -3.92 2.74 -12.56
CA ARG A 50 -5.32 2.58 -12.92
C ARG A 50 -5.82 1.28 -12.33
N GLY A 51 -6.66 1.34 -11.30
CA GLY A 51 -7.27 0.18 -10.67
C GLY A 51 -8.78 0.37 -10.51
N ASP A 52 -9.50 -0.74 -10.43
CA ASP A 52 -10.92 -0.77 -10.08
C ASP A 52 -11.10 -0.65 -8.56
N VAL A 53 -10.16 -1.21 -7.79
CA VAL A 53 -10.14 -1.17 -6.33
C VAL A 53 -8.74 -0.79 -5.84
N TYR A 54 -8.67 0.14 -4.89
CA TYR A 54 -7.42 0.54 -4.24
C TYR A 54 -7.45 0.03 -2.80
N HIS A 55 -6.50 -0.83 -2.45
CA HIS A 55 -6.36 -1.39 -1.11
C HIS A 55 -5.05 -0.91 -0.49
N VAL A 56 -5.14 -0.13 0.59
CA VAL A 56 -3.96 0.43 1.26
C VAL A 56 -3.59 -0.45 2.45
N HIS A 57 -2.35 -0.95 2.46
CA HIS A 57 -1.77 -1.62 3.61
C HIS A 57 -1.10 -0.57 4.51
N TYR A 58 -1.92 0.05 5.35
CA TYR A 58 -1.48 0.95 6.40
C TYR A 58 -1.54 0.20 7.73
N LEU A 59 -0.42 0.15 8.45
CA LEU A 59 -0.38 -0.44 9.79
C LEU A 59 0.59 0.34 10.67
N LEU A 60 1.79 0.62 10.16
CA LEU A 60 2.83 1.27 10.97
C LEU A 60 2.49 2.72 11.32
N GLN A 61 1.85 3.46 10.41
CA GLN A 61 1.44 4.84 10.67
C GLN A 61 0.31 4.88 11.71
N ASP A 62 -0.70 4.02 11.55
CA ASP A 62 -1.81 3.93 12.50
C ASP A 62 -1.34 3.44 13.86
N CYS A 63 -0.50 2.40 13.93
CA CYS A 63 0.12 1.96 15.18
C CYS A 63 0.96 3.07 15.83
N TYR A 64 1.71 3.85 15.04
CA TYR A 64 2.46 5.00 15.55
C TYR A 64 1.53 6.09 16.11
N LEU A 65 0.45 6.41 15.39
CA LEU A 65 -0.53 7.41 15.86
C LEU A 65 -1.25 6.91 17.11
N THR A 66 -1.66 5.65 17.15
CA THR A 66 -2.25 4.97 18.32
C THR A 66 -1.30 5.04 19.53
N LEU A 67 -0.02 4.66 19.36
CA LEU A 67 1.02 4.80 20.38
C LEU A 67 1.22 6.26 20.83
N LYS A 68 1.27 7.20 19.88
CA LYS A 68 1.51 8.63 20.16
C LYS A 68 0.32 9.30 20.87
N PHE A 69 -0.90 8.88 20.55
CA PHE A 69 -2.13 9.41 21.13
C PHE A 69 -2.66 8.59 22.31
N GLY A 70 -1.94 7.55 22.75
CA GLY A 70 -2.28 6.74 23.91
C GLY A 70 -3.64 6.03 23.79
N LYS A 71 -4.02 5.64 22.58
CA LYS A 71 -5.23 4.86 22.31
C LYS A 71 -4.95 3.37 22.26
#